data_AF-A0A1I7XME5-F1
#
_entry.id   AF-A0A1I7XME5-F1
#
_cell.length_a   1.000
_cell.length_b   1.000
_cell.length_c   1.000
_cell.angle_alpha   90.00
_cell.angle_beta   90.00
_cell.angle_gamma   90.00
#
_symmetry.space_group_name_H-M   'P 1'
#
loop_
_entity.id
_entity.type
_entity.pdbx_description
1 polymer ?
#
loop_
_entity_poly.entity_id
_entity_poly.type
_entity_poly.pdbx_seq_one_letter_code
_entity_poly.pdbx_strand_id
1 'polypeptide(L)'
;MPKGEKHWSISFHLPSVASSDSSPTCDCPIELTFCAGVRFSANKNYKDCHYIHYRTPFVLSKDFPFDVDIPVSVRWPVSQWHLTVTGHNSQGGRVIDFSRTFQRVDAASGVTDVSFENENATLQFGFSIECELNYFGPGCAVYCNESLRDPSGGSFSCSPSGEKMCQRGWTGDLCNIPHCEQQCKYGKCTGPNLCRSVICDMGWGGPSCEKCLALTGCQHGYCQMAHQCICEKNWGGKLCDV
;
A
#
# COMPACT_ATOMS: atom_id res chain seq x y z
N MET A 1 -2.52 16.67 2.08
CA MET A 1 -1.76 15.62 2.80
C MET A 1 -2.22 15.63 4.24
N PRO A 2 -2.97 14.63 4.72
CA PRO A 2 -3.37 14.59 6.10
C PRO A 2 -2.12 14.37 6.96
N LYS A 3 -1.91 15.25 7.93
CA LYS A 3 -0.90 15.10 8.97
C LYS A 3 -1.46 14.13 10.02
N GLY A 4 -0.77 13.00 10.23
CA GLY A 4 -0.96 12.16 11.41
C GLY A 4 -1.80 10.89 11.24
N GLU A 5 -1.90 10.31 10.04
CA GLU A 5 -2.68 9.08 9.85
C GLU A 5 -1.94 7.85 10.38
N LYS A 6 -2.62 7.15 11.29
CA LYS A 6 -2.33 5.79 11.75
C LYS A 6 -2.64 4.85 10.58
N HIS A 7 -1.80 3.85 10.32
CA HIS A 7 -1.98 2.96 9.15
C HIS A 7 -1.94 1.47 9.50
N TRP A 8 -1.98 1.16 10.79
CA TRP A 8 -1.89 -0.20 11.30
C TRP A 8 -2.27 -0.27 12.79
N SER A 9 -2.64 -1.47 13.23
CA SER A 9 -2.95 -1.82 14.63
C SER A 9 -2.04 -2.95 15.12
N ILE A 10 -1.90 -3.05 16.44
CA ILE A 10 -1.33 -4.22 17.10
C ILE A 10 -2.40 -4.90 17.93
N SER A 11 -2.65 -6.17 17.65
CA SER A 11 -3.63 -6.98 18.39
C SER A 11 -2.91 -7.80 19.45
N PHE A 12 -3.06 -7.45 20.72
CA PHE A 12 -2.47 -8.21 21.83
C PHE A 12 -3.42 -9.30 22.29
N HIS A 13 -2.92 -10.54 22.40
CA HIS A 13 -3.64 -11.73 22.87
C HIS A 13 -3.00 -12.19 24.17
N LEU A 14 -3.62 -11.94 25.32
CA LEU A 14 -3.06 -12.35 26.62
C LEU A 14 -3.68 -13.66 27.12
N PRO A 15 -2.92 -14.76 27.32
CA PRO A 15 -3.38 -15.95 28.04
C PRO A 15 -3.45 -15.71 29.55
N SER A 16 -4.18 -16.59 30.23
CA SER A 16 -4.41 -16.58 31.68
C SER A 16 -3.14 -16.33 32.52
N VAL A 17 -3.21 -15.38 33.45
CA VAL A 17 -2.20 -15.20 34.50
C VAL A 17 -2.34 -16.34 35.50
N ALA A 18 -1.36 -17.24 35.56
CA ALA A 18 -1.29 -18.26 36.59
C ALA A 18 -0.56 -17.67 37.82
N SER A 19 -1.31 -17.38 38.89
CA SER A 19 -0.71 -17.14 40.21
C SER A 19 -0.38 -18.48 40.84
N SER A 20 0.91 -18.78 40.98
CA SER A 20 1.37 -19.96 41.74
C SER A 20 1.43 -19.62 43.22
N ASP A 21 0.28 -19.53 43.90
CA ASP A 21 0.31 -19.82 45.34
C ASP A 21 -1.05 -20.23 45.94
N SER A 22 -1.02 -21.35 46.65
CA SER A 22 -2.16 -21.94 47.37
C SER A 22 -2.29 -21.32 48.78
N SER A 23 -2.77 -20.08 48.87
CA SER A 23 -3.36 -19.49 50.09
C SER A 23 -4.19 -18.26 49.68
N PRO A 24 -5.17 -17.78 50.49
CA PRO A 24 -6.39 -17.12 50.01
C PRO A 24 -6.04 -16.04 48.99
N THR A 25 -6.21 -16.40 47.72
CA THR A 25 -5.61 -15.70 46.60
C THR A 25 -6.29 -14.35 46.52
N CYS A 26 -5.54 -13.31 46.86
CA CYS A 26 -5.91 -11.99 46.39
C CYS A 26 -5.76 -12.06 44.88
N ASP A 27 -6.88 -12.29 44.19
CA ASP A 27 -7.05 -11.98 42.78
C ASP A 27 -6.93 -10.46 42.70
N CYS A 28 -5.69 -9.98 42.78
CA CYS A 28 -5.39 -8.56 42.86
C CYS A 28 -5.62 -7.99 41.47
N PRO A 29 -6.53 -7.02 41.32
CA PRO A 29 -6.63 -6.30 40.06
C PRO A 29 -5.29 -5.65 39.73
N ILE A 30 -4.78 -5.92 38.53
CA ILE A 30 -3.53 -5.34 38.02
C ILE A 30 -3.84 -4.46 36.81
N GLU A 31 -3.28 -3.26 36.78
CA GLU A 31 -3.27 -2.40 35.61
C GLU A 31 -1.97 -2.63 34.84
N LEU A 32 -2.06 -3.16 33.61
CA LEU A 32 -0.91 -3.36 32.74
C LEU A 32 -0.72 -2.15 31.83
N THR A 33 0.51 -1.65 31.75
CA THR A 33 0.92 -0.61 30.81
C THR A 33 1.92 -1.17 29.82
N PHE A 34 1.56 -1.13 28.55
CA PHE A 34 2.40 -1.49 27.41
C PHE A 34 2.99 -0.19 26.84
N CYS A 35 4.32 -0.09 26.87
CA CYS A 35 5.07 1.03 26.32
C CYS A 35 6.04 0.52 25.26
N ALA A 36 5.97 1.08 24.05
CA ALA A 36 6.93 0.79 22.99
C ALA A 36 7.50 2.06 22.35
N GLY A 37 8.79 2.02 22.07
CA GLY A 37 9.52 3.09 21.39
C GLY A 37 10.93 2.68 20.99
N VAL A 38 11.74 3.66 20.59
CA VAL A 38 13.16 3.46 20.33
C VAL A 38 13.98 3.63 21.59
N ARG A 39 15.02 2.81 21.74
CA ARG A 39 15.98 2.97 22.84
C ARG A 39 17.13 3.85 22.38
N PHE A 40 17.23 5.05 22.96
CA PHE A 40 18.34 5.96 22.69
C PHE A 40 19.58 5.56 23.49
N SER A 41 20.71 5.35 22.80
CA SER A 41 21.99 4.99 23.44
C SER A 41 22.49 6.03 24.44
N ALA A 42 22.09 7.29 24.29
CA ALA A 42 22.54 8.41 25.11
C ALA A 42 21.85 8.50 26.49
N ASN A 43 20.70 7.86 26.70
CA ASN A 43 19.99 7.93 27.98
C ASN A 43 19.22 6.63 28.27
N LYS A 44 19.86 5.69 28.99
CA LYS A 44 19.28 4.37 29.31
C LYS A 44 18.00 4.44 30.14
N ASN A 45 17.75 5.55 30.83
CA ASN A 45 16.57 5.75 31.70
C ASN A 45 15.40 6.43 30.98
N TYR A 46 15.60 6.96 29.77
CA TYR A 46 14.52 7.56 28.99
C TYR A 46 13.68 6.46 28.33
N LYS A 47 12.47 6.24 28.86
CA LYS A 47 11.47 5.36 28.24
C LYS A 47 10.71 6.17 27.18
N ASP A 48 11.07 5.97 25.92
CA ASP A 48 10.30 6.48 24.80
C ASP A 48 9.09 5.56 24.57
N CYS A 49 7.87 6.06 24.77
CA CYS A 49 6.62 5.34 24.48
C CYS A 49 5.94 5.89 23.21
N HIS A 50 6.73 6.48 22.30
CA HIS A 50 6.21 7.18 21.13
C HIS A 50 5.43 6.28 20.16
N TYR A 51 5.66 4.96 20.17
CA TYR A 51 4.96 4.03 19.28
C TYR A 51 3.71 3.46 19.92
N ILE A 52 3.84 2.92 21.14
CA ILE A 52 2.74 2.37 21.91
C ILE A 52 2.79 2.99 23.29
N HIS A 53 1.64 3.51 23.74
CA HIS A 53 1.40 3.77 25.14
C HIS A 53 -0.04 3.38 25.43
N TYR A 54 -0.22 2.13 25.84
CA TYR A 54 -1.53 1.57 26.14
C TYR A 54 -1.57 1.09 27.58
N ARG A 55 -2.70 1.34 28.24
CA ARG A 55 -2.94 0.98 29.62
C ARG A 55 -4.27 0.23 29.66
N THR A 56 -4.24 -0.99 30.15
CA THR A 56 -5.47 -1.76 30.37
C THR A 56 -6.27 -1.13 31.51
N PRO A 57 -7.58 -1.40 31.62
CA PRO A 57 -8.24 -1.34 32.91
C PRO A 57 -7.56 -2.26 33.92
N PHE A 58 -7.94 -2.14 35.19
CA PHE A 58 -7.60 -3.16 36.18
C PHE A 58 -8.20 -4.51 35.76
N VAL A 59 -7.33 -5.48 35.45
CA VAL A 59 -7.70 -6.83 35.01
C VAL A 59 -7.44 -7.86 36.09
N LEU A 60 -8.29 -8.89 36.13
CA LEU A 60 -8.19 -10.06 37.00
C LEU A 60 -7.85 -11.31 36.17
N SER A 61 -7.42 -12.39 36.84
CA SER A 61 -7.06 -13.65 36.16
C SER A 61 -8.21 -14.22 35.32
N LYS A 62 -9.45 -13.96 35.74
CA LYS A 62 -10.71 -14.39 35.06
C LYS A 62 -11.07 -13.55 33.83
N ASP A 63 -10.46 -12.39 33.64
CA ASP A 63 -10.76 -11.49 32.50
C ASP A 63 -9.96 -11.89 31.25
N PHE A 64 -9.17 -12.97 31.33
CA PHE A 64 -8.40 -13.53 30.23
C PHE A 64 -9.11 -14.74 29.59
N PRO A 65 -8.99 -14.94 28.26
CA PRO A 65 -8.22 -14.13 27.31
C PRO A 65 -8.90 -12.79 26.99
N PHE A 66 -8.08 -11.78 26.75
CA PHE A 66 -8.52 -10.43 26.35
C PHE A 66 -7.73 -9.99 25.13
N ASP A 67 -8.46 -9.53 24.11
CA ASP A 67 -7.92 -9.02 22.86
C ASP A 67 -8.11 -7.50 22.77
N VAL A 68 -7.08 -6.79 22.35
CA VAL A 68 -7.15 -5.34 22.12
C VAL A 68 -6.37 -4.93 20.88
N ASP A 69 -7.02 -4.10 20.07
CA ASP A 69 -6.40 -3.41 18.94
C ASP A 69 -5.89 -2.04 19.37
N ILE A 70 -4.57 -1.90 19.39
CA ILE A 70 -3.91 -0.63 19.75
C ILE A 70 -3.47 0.07 18.47
N PRO A 71 -4.02 1.26 18.15
CA PRO A 71 -3.61 2.00 16.97
C PRO A 71 -2.20 2.58 17.16
N VAL A 72 -1.32 2.36 16.19
CA VAL A 72 0.07 2.85 16.25
C VAL A 72 0.29 4.04 15.32
N SER A 73 1.02 5.05 15.80
CA SER A 73 1.10 6.38 15.16
C SER A 73 2.36 6.62 14.32
N VAL A 74 2.87 5.62 13.57
CA VAL A 74 4.22 5.72 12.98
C VAL A 74 4.29 5.20 11.54
N ARG A 75 5.03 5.93 10.67
CA ARG A 75 5.60 5.40 9.43
C ARG A 75 6.73 4.43 9.79
N TRP A 76 6.47 3.13 9.62
CA TRP A 76 7.47 2.07 9.71
C TRP A 76 8.54 2.26 8.60
N PRO A 77 9.85 2.00 8.83
CA PRO A 77 10.35 0.79 9.44
C PRO A 77 11.33 1.06 10.57
N VAL A 78 10.92 0.80 11.81
CA VAL A 78 11.88 0.78 12.91
C VAL A 78 12.50 -0.61 12.91
N SER A 79 13.76 -0.71 12.48
CA SER A 79 14.51 -1.98 12.46
C SER A 79 14.58 -2.64 13.83
N GLN A 80 14.46 -1.83 14.89
CA GLN A 80 14.49 -2.24 16.27
C GLN A 80 13.58 -1.35 17.13
N TRP A 81 12.77 -1.98 17.97
CA TRP A 81 11.96 -1.29 18.97
C TRP A 81 12.02 -2.03 20.30
N HIS A 82 11.71 -1.31 21.38
CA HIS A 82 11.79 -1.82 22.74
C HIS A 82 10.41 -1.81 23.36
N LEU A 83 9.92 -2.99 23.76
CA LEU A 83 8.68 -3.15 24.51
C LEU A 83 8.99 -3.20 25.99
N THR A 84 8.27 -2.40 26.77
CA THR A 84 8.24 -2.48 28.22
C THR A 84 6.81 -2.74 28.67
N VAL A 85 6.62 -3.72 29.54
CA VAL A 85 5.34 -4.03 30.17
C VAL A 85 5.48 -3.84 31.67
N THR A 86 4.73 -2.88 32.22
CA THR A 86 4.70 -2.63 33.67
C THR A 86 3.32 -2.93 34.23
N GLY A 87 3.25 -3.60 35.39
CA GLY A 87 2.00 -3.89 36.09
C GLY A 87 1.95 -3.18 37.42
N HIS A 88 0.84 -2.49 37.68
CA HIS A 88 0.58 -1.80 38.94
C HIS A 88 -0.62 -2.43 39.67
N ASN A 89 -0.50 -2.64 40.98
CA ASN A 89 -1.62 -3.07 41.81
C ASN A 89 -2.56 -1.89 42.10
N SER A 90 -3.70 -2.16 42.74
CA SER A 90 -4.69 -1.13 43.12
C SER A 90 -4.16 -0.05 44.08
N GLN A 91 -3.05 -0.31 44.76
CA GLN A 91 -2.37 0.64 45.65
C GLN A 91 -1.27 1.45 44.93
N GLY A 92 -1.09 1.26 43.62
CA GLY A 92 -0.07 1.90 42.80
C GLY A 92 1.32 1.25 42.86
N GLY A 93 1.49 0.19 43.66
CA GLY A 93 2.71 -0.59 43.76
C GLY A 93 3.04 -1.31 42.46
N ARG A 94 4.27 -1.17 41.98
CA ARG A 94 4.74 -1.80 40.74
C ARG A 94 5.14 -3.26 41.02
N VAL A 95 4.42 -4.20 40.43
CA VAL A 95 4.59 -5.65 40.63
C VAL A 95 5.21 -6.36 39.42
N ILE A 96 5.07 -5.77 38.23
CA ILE A 96 5.63 -6.28 36.97
C ILE A 96 6.47 -5.17 36.34
N ASP A 97 7.67 -5.51 35.86
CA ASP A 97 8.53 -4.64 35.05
C ASP A 97 9.35 -5.52 34.09
N PHE A 98 8.75 -5.82 32.94
CA PHE A 98 9.37 -6.61 31.89
C PHE A 98 9.78 -5.74 30.73
N SER A 99 10.88 -6.12 30.07
CA SER A 99 11.28 -5.47 28.84
C SER A 99 11.92 -6.43 27.86
N ARG A 100 11.65 -6.23 26.57
CA ARG A 100 12.26 -7.01 25.48
C ARG A 100 12.49 -6.09 24.29
N THR A 101 13.58 -6.34 23.57
CA THR A 101 13.86 -5.68 22.31
C THR A 101 13.44 -6.59 21.17
N PHE A 102 12.71 -6.02 20.21
CA PHE A 102 12.28 -6.71 19.00
C PHE A 102 13.01 -6.12 17.80
N GLN A 103 13.37 -6.99 16.86
CA GLN A 103 13.99 -6.62 15.60
C GLN A 103 13.24 -7.31 14.47
N ARG A 104 13.01 -6.58 13.37
CA ARG A 104 12.43 -7.13 12.13
C ARG A 104 11.03 -7.77 12.30
N VAL A 105 10.20 -7.24 13.19
CA VAL A 105 8.80 -7.66 13.36
C VAL A 105 7.90 -6.69 12.61
N ASP A 106 7.17 -7.18 11.62
CA ASP A 106 6.40 -6.40 10.66
C ASP A 106 5.03 -7.05 10.35
N ALA A 107 4.24 -6.45 9.46
CA ALA A 107 2.91 -6.98 9.11
C ALA A 107 2.93 -8.35 8.40
N ALA A 108 4.08 -8.77 7.87
CA ALA A 108 4.25 -10.08 7.24
C ALA A 108 4.72 -11.17 8.23
N SER A 109 5.07 -10.79 9.46
CA SER A 109 5.66 -11.69 10.46
C SER A 109 4.63 -12.63 11.13
N GLY A 110 3.33 -12.38 10.96
CA GLY A 110 2.27 -13.13 11.63
C GLY A 110 2.19 -12.84 13.13
N VAL A 111 1.65 -13.78 13.91
CA VAL A 111 1.55 -13.65 15.38
C VAL A 111 2.92 -13.89 16.01
N THR A 112 3.35 -12.95 16.84
CA THR A 112 4.58 -13.03 17.63
C THR A 112 4.26 -13.34 19.08
N ASP A 113 4.59 -14.55 19.53
CA ASP A 113 4.42 -14.94 20.94
C ASP A 113 5.54 -14.40 21.83
N VAL A 114 5.14 -13.86 22.98
CA VAL A 114 6.01 -13.26 23.99
C VAL A 114 5.73 -13.91 25.32
N SER A 115 6.79 -14.39 25.98
CA SER A 115 6.74 -14.90 27.35
C SER A 115 7.76 -14.17 28.21
N PHE A 116 7.31 -13.71 29.37
CA PHE A 116 8.14 -13.13 30.41
C PHE A 116 7.94 -13.92 31.68
N GLU A 117 9.03 -14.16 32.39
CA GLU A 117 9.05 -14.93 33.62
C GLU A 117 10.08 -14.32 34.56
N ASN A 118 9.68 -14.12 35.82
CA ASN A 118 10.58 -13.81 36.93
C ASN A 118 10.09 -14.54 38.20
N GLU A 119 10.77 -14.33 39.32
CA GLU A 119 10.46 -14.99 40.60
C GLU A 119 9.03 -14.73 41.12
N ASN A 120 8.35 -13.67 40.65
CA ASN A 120 7.07 -13.21 41.18
C ASN A 120 5.91 -13.31 40.18
N ALA A 121 6.18 -13.46 38.88
CA ALA A 121 5.15 -13.40 37.85
C ALA A 121 5.59 -14.04 36.52
N THR A 122 4.63 -14.70 35.87
CA THR A 122 4.72 -15.14 34.48
C THR A 122 3.67 -14.41 33.65
N LEU A 123 4.10 -13.76 32.58
CA LEU A 123 3.23 -13.06 31.65
C LEU A 123 3.47 -13.59 30.23
N GLN A 124 2.42 -14.12 29.61
CA GLN A 124 2.46 -14.53 28.22
C GLN A 124 1.52 -13.63 27.43
N PHE A 125 1.86 -13.32 26.17
CA PHE A 125 0.95 -12.71 25.21
C PHE A 125 1.46 -12.86 23.78
N GLY A 126 0.55 -12.99 22.83
CA GLY A 126 0.83 -12.87 21.40
C GLY A 126 0.56 -11.45 20.92
N PHE A 127 1.29 -10.98 19.91
CA PHE A 127 0.88 -9.79 19.17
C PHE A 127 1.10 -9.93 17.66
N SER A 128 0.18 -9.42 16.86
CA SER A 128 0.32 -9.30 15.40
C SER A 128 0.31 -7.83 15.00
N ILE A 129 0.95 -7.51 13.87
CA ILE A 129 0.88 -6.19 13.24
C ILE A 129 -0.03 -6.32 12.02
N GLU A 130 -1.07 -5.50 11.96
CA GLU A 130 -2.04 -5.54 10.84
C GLU A 130 -2.11 -4.20 10.15
N CYS A 131 -2.07 -4.20 8.82
CA CYS A 131 -2.23 -2.98 8.03
C CYS A 131 -3.69 -2.51 8.06
N GLU A 132 -3.87 -1.19 8.05
CA GLU A 132 -5.17 -0.57 7.86
C GLU A 132 -5.71 -0.90 6.45
N LEU A 133 -7.04 -0.76 6.30
CA LEU A 133 -7.72 -0.97 5.03
C LEU A 133 -7.02 -0.21 3.88
N ASN A 134 -6.77 -0.91 2.78
CA ASN A 134 -6.09 -0.42 1.57
C ASN A 134 -4.58 -0.17 1.72
N TYR A 135 -3.97 -0.51 2.85
CA TYR A 135 -2.51 -0.48 3.02
C TYR A 135 -1.92 -1.90 3.00
N PHE A 136 -0.77 -2.03 2.36
CA PHE A 136 -0.14 -3.32 2.09
C PHE A 136 1.38 -3.27 2.27
N GLY A 137 1.97 -4.47 2.23
CA GLY A 137 3.40 -4.71 2.39
C GLY A 137 3.83 -4.77 3.86
N PRO A 138 5.08 -5.19 4.13
CA PRO A 138 5.56 -5.42 5.49
C PRO A 138 5.50 -4.16 6.38
N GLY A 139 5.75 -2.99 5.80
CA GLY A 139 5.69 -1.70 6.51
C GLY A 139 4.37 -0.94 6.37
N CYS A 140 3.31 -1.55 5.83
CA CYS A 140 2.03 -0.90 5.55
C CYS A 140 2.16 0.44 4.81
N ALA A 141 3.15 0.56 3.92
CA ALA A 141 3.50 1.80 3.24
C ALA A 141 2.93 1.90 1.82
N VAL A 142 2.43 0.78 1.28
CA VAL A 142 1.88 0.72 -0.08
C VAL A 142 0.37 0.91 -0.01
N TYR A 143 -0.12 2.02 -0.54
CA TYR A 143 -1.55 2.30 -0.61
C TYR A 143 -2.15 1.83 -1.94
N CYS A 144 -3.18 1.00 -1.87
CA CYS A 144 -3.92 0.51 -3.01
C CYS A 144 -5.41 0.40 -2.69
N ASN A 145 -6.23 1.18 -3.36
CA ASN A 145 -7.68 1.18 -3.17
C ASN A 145 -8.39 0.95 -4.50
N GLU A 146 -8.99 -0.23 -4.66
CA GLU A 146 -9.68 -0.65 -5.89
C GLU A 146 -10.94 0.17 -6.18
N SER A 147 -11.48 0.89 -5.17
CA SER A 147 -12.61 1.80 -5.39
C SER A 147 -12.22 3.08 -6.14
N LEU A 148 -10.93 3.39 -6.24
CA LEU A 148 -10.45 4.53 -7.02
C LEU A 148 -10.66 4.25 -8.51
N ARG A 149 -11.57 5.01 -9.10
CA ARG A 149 -11.83 4.99 -10.54
C ARG A 149 -11.25 6.24 -11.18
N ASP A 150 -10.42 6.07 -12.20
CA ASP A 150 -9.94 7.18 -13.02
C ASP A 150 -11.05 7.63 -13.99
N PRO A 151 -11.34 8.94 -14.12
CA PRO A 151 -12.30 9.46 -15.09
C PRO A 151 -11.98 9.12 -16.55
N SER A 152 -10.70 8.91 -16.87
CA SER A 152 -10.18 8.55 -18.19
C SER A 152 -10.46 7.09 -18.57
N GLY A 153 -11.07 6.33 -17.65
CA GLY A 153 -11.26 4.88 -17.77
C GLY A 153 -10.09 4.08 -17.21
N GLY A 154 -10.30 2.77 -17.13
CA GLY A 154 -9.34 1.84 -16.53
C GLY A 154 -9.79 1.34 -15.15
N SER A 155 -9.42 0.10 -14.85
CA SER A 155 -9.67 -0.53 -13.55
C SER A 155 -8.48 -1.42 -13.23
N PHE A 156 -8.17 -1.51 -11.96
CA PHE A 156 -7.08 -2.32 -11.42
C PHE A 156 -7.58 -3.09 -10.20
N SER A 157 -6.90 -4.21 -9.91
CA SER A 157 -6.99 -4.87 -8.62
C SER A 157 -5.69 -4.69 -7.85
N CYS A 158 -5.74 -4.86 -6.53
CA CYS A 158 -4.58 -4.80 -5.67
C CYS A 158 -4.00 -6.19 -5.50
N SER A 159 -2.71 -6.35 -5.75
CA SER A 159 -1.98 -7.56 -5.39
C SER A 159 -1.81 -7.68 -3.87
N PRO A 160 -1.40 -8.85 -3.33
CA PRO A 160 -1.11 -9.00 -1.90
C PRO A 160 -0.01 -8.05 -1.37
N SER A 161 0.88 -7.55 -2.23
CA SER A 161 1.90 -6.55 -1.87
C SER A 161 1.42 -5.10 -2.03
N GLY A 162 0.18 -4.89 -2.50
CA GLY A 162 -0.41 -3.58 -2.79
C GLY A 162 -0.03 -2.99 -4.15
N GLU A 163 0.70 -3.73 -4.98
CA GLU A 163 0.93 -3.31 -6.37
C GLU A 163 -0.40 -3.33 -7.15
N LYS A 164 -0.63 -2.29 -7.97
CA LYS A 164 -1.81 -2.20 -8.83
C LYS A 164 -1.64 -3.12 -10.03
N MET A 165 -2.53 -4.09 -10.15
CA MET A 165 -2.62 -5.01 -11.28
C MET A 165 -3.65 -4.49 -12.27
N CYS A 166 -3.18 -3.92 -13.38
CA CYS A 166 -4.06 -3.40 -14.41
C CYS A 166 -4.86 -4.51 -15.08
N GLN A 167 -6.14 -4.23 -15.37
CA GLN A 167 -6.94 -5.12 -16.21
C GLN A 167 -6.36 -5.25 -17.61
N ARG A 168 -6.71 -6.34 -18.33
CA ARG A 168 -6.21 -6.58 -19.70
C ARG A 168 -6.47 -5.37 -20.61
N GLY A 169 -5.45 -4.98 -21.36
CA GLY A 169 -5.51 -3.82 -22.24
C GLY A 169 -5.33 -2.48 -21.54
N TRP A 170 -4.91 -2.45 -20.27
CA TRP A 170 -4.56 -1.25 -19.53
C TRP A 170 -3.14 -1.33 -18.95
N THR A 171 -2.49 -0.18 -18.80
CA THR A 171 -1.10 0.00 -18.37
C THR A 171 -0.93 1.39 -17.71
N GLY A 172 0.28 1.70 -17.24
CA GLY A 172 0.63 2.90 -16.47
C GLY A 172 0.39 2.75 -14.97
N ASP A 173 0.98 3.64 -14.17
CA ASP A 173 0.95 3.57 -12.70
C ASP A 173 -0.46 3.66 -12.10
N LEU A 174 -1.41 4.21 -12.86
CA LEU A 174 -2.82 4.34 -12.48
C LEU A 174 -3.74 3.43 -13.32
N CYS A 175 -3.16 2.55 -14.16
CA CYS A 175 -3.91 1.67 -15.05
C CYS A 175 -4.91 2.39 -15.96
N ASN A 176 -4.56 3.60 -16.37
CA ASN A 176 -5.40 4.50 -17.19
C ASN A 176 -4.82 4.72 -18.60
N ILE A 177 -3.73 4.03 -18.95
CA ILE A 177 -3.17 4.06 -20.30
C ILE A 177 -3.66 2.81 -21.05
N PRO A 178 -4.35 2.93 -22.19
CA PRO A 178 -4.76 1.76 -22.96
C PRO A 178 -3.56 1.08 -23.61
N HIS A 179 -3.45 -0.23 -23.43
CA HIS A 179 -2.52 -1.12 -24.14
C HIS A 179 -3.25 -1.82 -25.29
N CYS A 180 -2.61 -1.85 -26.46
CA CYS A 180 -3.08 -2.64 -27.59
C CYS A 180 -2.16 -3.85 -27.76
N GLU A 181 -2.72 -5.06 -27.66
CA GLU A 181 -1.96 -6.33 -27.79
C GLU A 181 -1.23 -6.43 -29.15
N GLN A 182 -1.76 -5.79 -30.19
CA GLN A 182 -1.07 -5.58 -31.44
C GLN A 182 -0.55 -4.14 -31.49
N GLN A 183 0.74 -3.98 -31.78
CA GLN A 183 1.34 -2.66 -31.98
C GLN A 183 0.52 -1.93 -33.06
N CYS A 184 -0.21 -0.87 -32.69
CA CYS A 184 -0.92 -0.03 -33.65
C CYS A 184 0.13 0.71 -34.48
N LYS A 185 0.65 0.06 -35.53
CA LYS A 185 1.81 0.50 -36.31
C LYS A 185 1.65 1.92 -36.86
N TYR A 186 0.41 2.36 -37.04
CA TYR A 186 0.09 3.67 -37.59
C TYR A 186 -0.97 4.44 -36.80
N GLY A 187 -1.54 3.91 -35.70
CA GLY A 187 -2.67 4.52 -34.98
C GLY A 187 -2.39 4.75 -33.49
N LYS A 188 -3.29 5.47 -32.81
CA LYS A 188 -3.23 5.64 -31.35
C LYS A 188 -4.24 4.70 -30.68
N CYS A 189 -3.81 4.05 -29.60
CA CYS A 189 -4.71 3.32 -28.71
C CYS A 189 -5.65 4.33 -28.03
N THR A 190 -6.93 4.29 -28.39
CA THR A 190 -7.97 5.12 -27.74
C THR A 190 -8.76 4.34 -26.69
N GLY A 191 -8.51 3.03 -26.60
CA GLY A 191 -9.10 2.12 -25.62
C GLY A 191 -8.40 0.75 -25.68
N PRO A 192 -8.69 -0.16 -24.73
CA PRO A 192 -8.10 -1.50 -24.68
C PRO A 192 -8.38 -2.24 -25.99
N ASN A 193 -7.32 -2.69 -26.67
CA ASN A 193 -7.39 -3.36 -27.98
C ASN A 193 -8.18 -2.58 -29.06
N LEU A 194 -8.37 -1.28 -28.88
CA LEU A 194 -9.05 -0.40 -29.84
C LEU A 194 -8.02 0.56 -30.47
N CYS A 195 -7.48 0.14 -31.62
CA CYS A 195 -6.75 1.05 -32.50
C CYS A 195 -7.76 1.88 -33.29
N ARG A 196 -7.90 3.17 -32.97
CA ARG A 196 -8.61 4.10 -33.88
C ARG A 196 -7.68 4.42 -35.03
N SER A 197 -8.21 4.42 -36.26
CA SER A 197 -7.42 4.57 -37.48
C SER A 197 -6.49 5.78 -37.36
N VAL A 198 -5.21 5.47 -37.46
CA VAL A 198 -4.18 6.27 -38.08
C VAL A 198 -4.43 7.78 -38.20
N ILE A 199 -3.79 8.56 -37.32
CA ILE A 199 -3.58 9.98 -37.55
C ILE A 199 -2.39 10.08 -38.50
N CYS A 200 -2.66 10.31 -39.78
CA CYS A 200 -1.59 10.60 -40.72
C CYS A 200 -1.11 12.04 -40.59
N ASP A 201 0.17 12.22 -40.86
CA ASP A 201 0.71 13.56 -41.11
C ASP A 201 -0.10 14.25 -42.22
N MET A 202 -0.16 15.58 -42.16
CA MET A 202 -0.89 16.34 -43.18
C MET A 202 -0.41 15.95 -44.59
N GLY A 203 -1.37 15.59 -45.44
CA GLY A 203 -1.10 15.18 -46.82
C GLY A 203 -0.79 13.69 -47.00
N TRP A 204 -0.98 12.85 -45.97
CA TRP A 204 -0.89 11.39 -46.04
C TRP A 204 -2.19 10.72 -45.61
N GLY A 205 -2.42 9.49 -46.06
CA GLY A 205 -3.64 8.73 -45.83
C GLY A 205 -3.45 7.23 -46.09
N GLY A 206 -4.57 6.50 -46.03
CA GLY A 206 -4.57 5.04 -46.11
C GLY A 206 -4.41 4.36 -44.75
N PRO A 207 -4.58 3.03 -44.68
CA PRO A 207 -4.54 2.27 -43.42
C PRO A 207 -3.17 2.24 -42.74
N SER A 208 -2.13 2.73 -43.43
CA SER A 208 -0.74 2.75 -42.98
C SER A 208 -0.01 4.09 -43.20
N CYS A 209 -0.74 5.17 -43.53
CA CYS A 209 -0.15 6.46 -43.96
C CYS A 209 0.82 6.41 -45.15
N GLU A 210 0.88 5.32 -45.90
CA GLU A 210 1.78 5.22 -47.05
C GLU A 210 1.21 5.89 -48.30
N LYS A 211 -0.10 6.19 -48.33
CA LYS A 211 -0.74 6.81 -49.48
C LYS A 211 -0.65 8.32 -49.34
N CYS A 212 0.06 8.97 -50.26
CA CYS A 212 0.04 10.43 -50.34
C CYS A 212 -1.37 10.91 -50.74
N LEU A 213 -1.75 12.08 -50.22
CA LEU A 213 -2.92 12.83 -50.65
C LEU A 213 -2.41 13.91 -51.61
N ALA A 214 -2.93 13.88 -52.85
CA ALA A 214 -2.59 14.87 -53.86
C ALA A 214 -3.03 16.28 -53.43
N LEU A 215 -2.47 17.29 -54.08
CA LEU A 215 -2.87 18.68 -53.85
C LEU A 215 -4.38 18.84 -54.04
N THR A 216 -5.04 19.57 -53.14
CA THR A 216 -6.49 19.82 -53.24
C THR A 216 -6.80 20.47 -54.60
N GLY A 217 -7.71 19.86 -55.36
CA GLY A 217 -8.08 20.32 -56.71
C GLY A 217 -7.34 19.62 -57.85
N CYS A 218 -6.40 18.72 -57.57
CA CYS A 218 -5.75 17.88 -58.59
C CYS A 218 -6.79 16.99 -59.29
N GLN A 219 -6.96 17.13 -60.61
CA GLN A 219 -7.98 16.40 -61.39
C GLN A 219 -7.38 15.16 -62.05
N HIS A 220 -6.43 15.35 -62.97
CA HIS A 220 -5.82 14.27 -63.76
C HIS A 220 -4.34 14.09 -63.44
N GLY A 221 -4.05 13.88 -62.16
CA GLY A 221 -2.70 13.69 -61.67
C GLY A 221 -2.60 12.79 -60.44
N TYR A 222 -1.38 12.38 -60.14
CA TYR A 222 -1.05 11.54 -58.98
C TYR A 222 0.00 12.23 -58.09
N CYS A 223 0.31 11.63 -56.94
CA CYS A 223 1.32 12.12 -56.02
C CYS A 223 2.37 11.05 -55.74
N GLN A 224 3.60 11.47 -55.44
CA GLN A 224 4.64 10.62 -54.83
C GLN A 224 4.99 11.11 -53.42
N MET A 225 4.84 12.40 -53.17
CA MET A 225 4.92 13.03 -51.85
C MET A 225 3.62 13.80 -51.54
N ALA A 226 3.40 14.09 -50.25
CA ALA A 226 2.27 14.87 -49.79
C ALA A 226 2.07 16.16 -50.59
N HIS A 227 0.82 16.43 -50.98
CA HIS A 227 0.41 17.65 -51.69
C HIS A 227 1.05 17.89 -53.06
N GLN A 228 1.54 16.83 -53.72
CA GLN A 228 1.92 16.91 -55.13
C GLN A 228 0.72 16.70 -56.06
N CYS A 229 0.84 17.21 -57.29
CA CYS A 229 -0.05 16.90 -58.40
C CYS A 229 0.82 16.75 -59.66
N ILE A 230 1.19 15.50 -59.97
CA ILE A 230 2.01 15.13 -61.12
C ILE A 230 1.05 14.70 -62.23
N CYS A 231 1.02 15.43 -63.33
CA CYS A 231 0.03 15.20 -64.39
C CYS A 231 0.27 13.90 -65.14
N GLU A 232 -0.84 13.25 -65.47
CA GLU A 232 -0.84 12.12 -66.37
C GLU A 232 -0.53 12.56 -67.81
N LYS A 233 -0.23 11.59 -68.66
CA LYS A 233 0.10 11.87 -70.06
C LYS A 233 -1.06 12.59 -70.74
N ASN A 234 -0.75 13.69 -71.43
CA ASN A 234 -1.69 14.61 -72.11
C ASN A 234 -2.47 15.58 -71.22
N TRP A 235 -2.11 15.72 -69.94
CA TRP A 235 -2.65 16.75 -69.04
C TRP A 235 -1.56 17.74 -68.61
N GLY A 236 -1.94 18.99 -68.36
CA GLY A 236 -1.07 20.08 -67.93
C GLY A 236 -1.71 21.03 -66.93
N GLY A 237 -0.94 22.04 -66.50
CA GLY A 237 -1.35 22.96 -65.46
C GLY A 237 -0.98 22.49 -64.04
N LYS A 238 -1.10 23.38 -63.05
CA LYS A 238 -0.71 23.09 -61.65
C LYS A 238 -1.63 22.06 -60.98
N LEU A 239 -2.86 21.93 -61.48
CA LEU A 239 -3.88 21.02 -60.97
C LEU A 239 -4.23 19.90 -61.97
N CYS A 240 -3.47 19.79 -63.07
CA CYS A 240 -3.69 18.81 -64.14
C CYS A 240 -5.11 18.88 -64.69
N ASP A 241 -5.52 20.09 -65.07
CA ASP A 241 -6.85 20.48 -65.48
C ASP A 241 -6.91 21.10 -66.90
N VAL A 242 -5.78 21.12 -67.61
CA VAL A 242 -5.62 21.70 -68.96
C VAL A 242 -5.11 20.67 -69.97
#